data_AF-H9FF23-F1
#
_entry.id   AF-H9FF23-F1
#
_cell.length_a   1.000
_cell.length_b   1.000
_cell.length_c   1.000
_cell.angle_alpha   90.00
_cell.angle_beta   90.00
_cell.angle_gamma   90.00
#
_symmetry.space_group_name_H-M   'P 1'
#
loop_
_entity.id
_entity.type
_entity.pdbx_description
1 polymer ?
#
loop_
_entity_poly.entity_id
_entity_poly.type
_entity_poly.pdbx_seq_one_letter_code
_entity_poly.pdbx_strand_id
1 'polypeptide(L)'
;LPRKEKLHTVVDCSLWTPFSRCHTAGRMFTSDSYICFASREDGCCKIVLPLREVVSIEKMEDTSLLPHPIIVSIRSKVAFQFIELRDRDSLVEALLVRLKQVHANHPVHYDTSVDDDMASPVFHSTSMCGDHRFGDLEMVSSQSSEESEKEKSPLLHPDALVTAFQQSGSQSPDSQMSREQIKISLWNDHFVEYGRTVCMFRTEKIRKLVAMGIPESLRGRLWLLFSDAVTDLASHPGYYGNLVEESLGKCCLVTEEIERDLHRSLPEHPAFQNETGIAALRRVLTAYAHRNPKIGYCQSMNILTSVLLLYAKEEEAFWLLVAVCERMLPDYFNHR
;
A
#
# COMPACT_ATOMS: atom_id res chain seq x y z
N LEU A 1 -17.56 5.18 -0.32
CA LEU A 1 -17.02 4.41 0.83
C LEU A 1 -17.00 2.95 0.43
N PRO A 2 -16.00 2.15 0.83
CA PRO A 2 -16.05 0.70 0.72
C PRO A 2 -17.38 0.16 1.27
N ARG A 3 -17.91 -0.95 0.74
CA ARG A 3 -19.26 -1.45 1.11
C ARG A 3 -19.44 -1.71 2.62
N LYS A 4 -18.35 -1.92 3.36
CA LYS A 4 -18.34 -2.18 4.81
C LYS A 4 -18.17 -0.92 5.68
N GLU A 5 -17.90 0.22 5.07
CA GLU A 5 -17.49 1.45 5.76
C GLU A 5 -18.69 2.39 5.95
N LYS A 6 -19.00 2.74 7.21
CA LYS A 6 -20.14 3.59 7.57
C LYS A 6 -19.72 5.03 7.81
N LEU A 7 -20.44 5.98 7.20
CA LEU A 7 -20.29 7.40 7.48
C LEU A 7 -20.94 7.77 8.82
N HIS A 8 -20.21 8.47 9.69
CA HIS A 8 -20.70 8.88 11.01
C HIS A 8 -21.03 10.36 11.08
N THR A 9 -20.13 11.23 10.60
CA THR A 9 -20.28 12.67 10.77
C THR A 9 -19.81 13.40 9.55
N VAL A 10 -20.55 14.45 9.17
CA VAL A 10 -20.16 15.43 8.15
C VAL A 10 -20.23 16.80 8.80
N VAL A 11 -19.09 17.48 8.86
CA VAL A 11 -18.99 18.81 9.48
C VAL A 11 -18.33 19.78 8.51
N ASP A 12 -18.83 21.01 8.51
CA ASP A 12 -18.14 22.12 7.88
C ASP A 12 -16.91 22.47 8.72
N CYS A 13 -15.79 22.68 8.03
CA CYS A 13 -14.53 23.06 8.67
C CYS A 13 -13.61 23.70 7.64
N SER A 14 -12.54 24.31 8.13
CA SER A 14 -11.45 24.79 7.29
C SER A 14 -10.16 24.09 7.68
N LEU A 15 -9.37 23.68 6.67
CA LEU A 15 -8.13 22.94 6.85
C LEU A 15 -6.93 23.80 6.45
N TRP A 16 -5.88 23.83 7.27
CA TRP A 16 -4.62 24.44 6.88
C TRP A 16 -4.00 23.73 5.68
N THR A 17 -3.79 24.47 4.59
CA THR A 17 -3.18 23.98 3.36
C THR A 17 -1.79 24.59 3.15
N PRO A 18 -0.72 23.79 3.05
CA PRO A 18 0.65 24.32 3.01
C PRO A 18 0.96 25.09 1.72
N PHE A 19 0.34 24.70 0.60
CA PHE A 19 0.55 25.30 -0.71
C PHE A 19 -0.12 26.68 -0.86
N SER A 20 -1.32 26.86 -0.30
CA SER A 20 -2.01 28.16 -0.27
C SER A 20 -1.63 29.01 0.93
N ARG A 21 -0.96 28.41 1.94
CA ARG A 21 -0.59 29.03 3.22
C ARG A 21 -1.79 29.69 3.92
N CYS A 22 -2.94 29.05 3.83
CA CYS A 22 -4.19 29.50 4.44
C CYS A 22 -5.08 28.32 4.84
N HIS A 23 -6.08 28.60 5.67
CA HIS A 23 -7.16 27.65 5.94
C HIS A 23 -8.14 27.64 4.77
N THR A 24 -8.18 26.53 4.06
CA THR A 24 -9.09 26.30 2.93
C THR A 24 -10.42 25.78 3.47
N ALA A 25 -11.53 26.45 3.11
CA ALA A 25 -12.86 26.04 3.51
C ALA A 25 -13.30 24.73 2.82
N GLY A 26 -13.93 23.85 3.59
CA GLY A 26 -14.28 22.52 3.13
C GLY A 26 -15.30 21.81 4.00
N ARG A 27 -15.31 20.48 3.87
CA ARG A 27 -16.07 19.57 4.72
C ARG A 27 -15.18 18.44 5.17
N MET A 28 -15.27 18.12 6.47
CA MET A 28 -14.71 16.90 7.04
C MET A 28 -15.78 15.81 7.08
N PHE A 29 -15.37 14.60 6.71
CA PHE A 29 -16.19 13.40 6.74
C PHE A 29 -15.49 12.39 7.65
N THR A 30 -16.20 11.82 8.61
CA THR A 30 -15.65 10.78 9.48
C THR A 30 -16.41 9.48 9.28
N SER A 31 -15.67 8.38 9.20
CA SER A 31 -16.21 7.03 9.04
C SER A 31 -15.55 6.07 10.05
N ASP A 32 -15.85 4.78 9.97
CA ASP A 32 -15.33 3.76 10.89
C ASP A 32 -13.79 3.76 10.96
N SER A 33 -13.14 3.92 9.81
CA SER A 33 -11.70 3.74 9.63
C SER A 33 -11.00 4.97 9.06
N TYR A 34 -11.71 6.06 8.74
CA TYR A 34 -11.13 7.22 8.06
C TYR A 34 -11.64 8.57 8.59
N ILE A 35 -10.78 9.58 8.49
CA ILE A 35 -11.12 11.00 8.50
C ILE A 35 -10.78 11.55 7.11
N CYS A 36 -11.73 12.14 6.42
CA CYS A 36 -11.54 12.69 5.08
C CYS A 36 -11.86 14.18 5.05
N PHE A 37 -11.23 14.91 4.15
CA PHE A 37 -11.52 16.32 3.89
C PHE A 37 -11.70 16.55 2.39
N ALA A 38 -12.63 17.43 2.03
CA ALA A 38 -12.77 17.94 0.67
C ALA A 38 -13.03 19.46 0.68
N SER A 39 -12.24 20.22 -0.07
CA SER A 39 -12.42 21.67 -0.22
C SER A 39 -13.69 22.02 -1.00
N ARG A 40 -14.22 23.23 -0.78
CA ARG A 40 -15.38 23.77 -1.49
C ARG A 40 -15.05 24.42 -2.84
N GLU A 41 -13.83 24.89 -3.02
CA GLU A 41 -13.39 25.65 -4.21
C GLU A 41 -13.04 24.79 -5.43
N ASP A 42 -13.10 25.41 -6.62
CA ASP A 42 -12.60 24.85 -7.88
C ASP A 42 -11.09 24.62 -7.81
N GLY A 43 -10.62 23.44 -8.21
CA GLY A 43 -9.25 22.99 -7.94
C GLY A 43 -9.11 22.00 -6.78
N CYS A 44 -10.22 21.67 -6.11
CA CYS A 44 -10.49 20.50 -5.26
C CYS A 44 -9.25 19.87 -4.58
N CYS A 45 -8.96 20.31 -3.36
CA CYS A 45 -8.07 19.65 -2.44
C CYS A 45 -8.84 18.57 -1.66
N LYS A 46 -8.32 17.34 -1.67
CA LYS A 46 -8.88 16.21 -0.91
C LYS A 46 -7.82 15.54 -0.07
N ILE A 47 -8.22 15.06 1.11
CA ILE A 47 -7.36 14.30 2.00
C ILE A 47 -8.13 13.10 2.51
N VAL A 48 -7.41 11.99 2.64
CA VAL A 48 -7.88 10.76 3.27
C VAL A 48 -6.88 10.42 4.36
N LEU A 49 -7.32 10.44 5.61
CA LEU A 49 -6.54 10.09 6.79
C LEU A 49 -7.09 8.77 7.33
N PRO A 50 -6.49 7.61 7.01
CA PRO A 50 -6.83 6.37 7.67
C PRO A 50 -6.56 6.50 9.18
N LEU A 51 -7.53 6.14 10.02
CA LEU A 51 -7.39 6.25 11.47
C LEU A 51 -6.20 5.45 12.00
N ARG A 52 -5.84 4.35 11.32
CA ARG A 52 -4.62 3.59 11.63
C ARG A 52 -3.33 4.40 11.49
N GLU A 53 -3.30 5.44 10.66
CA GLU A 53 -2.11 6.30 10.51
C GLU A 53 -2.11 7.46 11.52
N VAL A 54 -3.24 7.70 12.19
CA VAL A 54 -3.39 8.78 13.16
C VAL A 54 -2.77 8.35 14.49
N VAL A 55 -1.93 9.20 15.06
CA VAL A 55 -1.26 8.97 16.35
C VAL A 55 -2.00 9.70 17.46
N SER A 56 -2.37 10.96 17.23
CA SER A 56 -3.09 11.77 18.21
C SER A 56 -4.10 12.69 17.53
N ILE A 57 -5.15 13.02 18.28
CA ILE A 57 -6.15 14.03 17.93
C ILE A 57 -6.25 14.95 19.13
N GLU A 58 -5.73 16.16 18.99
CA GLU A 58 -5.55 17.11 20.08
C GLU A 58 -6.44 18.35 19.86
N LYS A 59 -7.04 18.83 20.95
CA LYS A 59 -7.72 20.13 20.98
C LYS A 59 -6.66 21.17 21.33
N MET A 60 -6.61 22.29 20.60
CA MET A 60 -5.83 23.44 21.08
C MET A 60 -6.75 24.41 21.81
N GLU A 61 -6.41 24.72 23.06
CA GLU A 61 -7.19 25.62 23.91
C GLU A 61 -6.62 27.06 23.89
N ASP A 62 -5.31 27.22 23.68
CA ASP A 62 -4.59 28.51 23.81
C ASP A 62 -4.38 29.28 22.48
N THR A 63 -5.30 29.17 21.53
CA THR A 63 -5.18 29.87 20.24
C THR A 63 -6.22 30.97 20.13
N SER A 64 -5.94 32.11 20.76
CA SER A 64 -6.82 33.29 20.78
C SER A 64 -7.22 33.82 19.39
N LEU A 65 -6.54 33.37 18.32
CA LEU A 65 -6.76 33.78 16.94
C LEU A 65 -7.47 32.73 16.06
N LEU A 66 -7.62 31.48 16.52
CA LEU A 66 -8.16 30.40 15.70
C LEU A 66 -9.50 29.88 16.26
N PRO A 67 -10.56 29.78 15.45
CA PRO A 67 -11.85 29.30 15.92
C PRO A 67 -11.84 27.77 16.09
N HIS A 68 -11.89 27.30 17.34
CA HIS A 68 -12.07 25.88 17.70
C HIS A 68 -11.13 24.88 17.00
N PRO A 69 -9.79 25.06 17.05
CA PRO A 69 -8.86 24.20 16.34
C PRO A 69 -8.74 22.79 16.93
N ILE A 70 -8.52 21.84 16.02
CA ILE A 70 -7.99 20.51 16.33
C ILE A 70 -6.74 20.23 15.49
N ILE A 71 -5.82 19.47 16.06
CA ILE A 71 -4.65 18.93 15.35
C ILE A 71 -4.79 17.42 15.27
N VAL A 72 -4.69 16.89 14.05
CA VAL A 72 -4.62 15.45 13.79
C VAL A 72 -3.20 15.12 13.37
N SER A 73 -2.46 14.45 14.23
CA SER A 73 -1.07 14.05 13.97
C SER A 73 -1.02 12.63 13.42
N ILE A 74 -0.22 12.41 12.38
CA ILE A 74 -0.04 11.08 11.77
C ILE A 74 1.40 10.57 11.96
N ARG A 75 1.59 9.25 11.76
CA ARG A 75 2.88 8.56 11.99
C ARG A 75 4.06 9.16 11.24
N SER A 76 3.85 9.72 10.05
CA SER A 76 4.90 10.36 9.26
C SER A 76 5.32 11.75 9.79
N LYS A 77 5.06 12.05 11.08
CA LYS A 77 5.34 13.34 11.74
C LYS A 77 4.66 14.55 11.09
N VAL A 78 3.65 14.33 10.26
CA VAL A 78 2.83 15.39 9.66
C VAL A 78 1.60 15.62 10.55
N ALA A 79 1.18 16.87 10.66
CA ALA A 79 0.01 17.26 11.43
C ALA A 79 -0.96 18.06 10.56
N PHE A 80 -2.25 17.77 10.68
CA PHE A 80 -3.33 18.45 9.98
C PHE A 80 -4.11 19.32 10.96
N GLN A 81 -4.14 20.63 10.71
CA GLN A 81 -4.86 21.58 11.56
C GLN A 81 -6.20 21.92 10.93
N PHE A 82 -7.28 21.54 11.62
CA PHE A 82 -8.65 21.91 11.26
C PHE A 82 -9.17 22.99 12.20
N ILE A 83 -9.98 23.91 11.68
CA ILE A 83 -10.64 24.98 12.43
C ILE A 83 -12.14 25.06 12.06
N GLU A 84 -12.89 25.92 12.76
CA GLU A 84 -14.32 26.20 12.53
C GLU A 84 -15.25 25.00 12.80
N LEU A 85 -14.84 24.11 13.70
CA LEU A 85 -15.62 22.93 14.08
C LEU A 85 -16.67 23.30 15.14
N ARG A 86 -17.95 23.34 14.75
CA ARG A 86 -19.07 23.75 15.62
C ARG A 86 -19.24 22.91 16.88
N ASP A 87 -19.12 21.59 16.76
CA ASP A 87 -19.24 20.62 17.87
C ASP A 87 -17.90 19.92 18.14
N ARG A 88 -16.84 20.72 18.26
CA ARG A 88 -15.45 20.24 18.37
C ARG A 88 -15.27 19.13 19.41
N ASP A 89 -15.78 19.33 20.62
CA ASP A 89 -15.47 18.43 21.74
C ASP A 89 -16.12 17.05 21.56
N SER A 90 -17.41 17.00 21.20
CA SER A 90 -18.12 15.77 20.87
C SER A 90 -17.49 15.03 19.69
N LEU A 91 -17.05 15.77 18.67
CA LEU A 91 -16.35 15.20 17.50
C LEU A 91 -15.02 14.55 17.90
N VAL A 92 -14.21 15.24 18.71
CA VAL A 92 -12.92 14.73 19.17
C VAL A 92 -13.10 13.50 20.05
N GLU A 93 -14.05 13.52 20.98
CA GLU A 93 -14.35 12.36 21.82
C GLU A 93 -14.74 11.14 20.97
N ALA A 94 -15.68 11.30 20.04
CA ALA A 94 -16.08 10.22 19.13
C ALA A 94 -14.93 9.70 18.27
N LEU A 95 -14.04 10.58 17.79
CA LEU A 95 -12.85 10.19 17.03
C LEU A 95 -11.83 9.44 17.88
N LEU A 96 -11.60 9.86 19.12
CA LEU A 96 -10.68 9.18 20.04
C LEU A 96 -11.15 7.78 20.43
N VAL A 97 -12.47 7.58 20.61
CA VAL A 97 -13.04 6.24 20.82
C VAL A 97 -12.75 5.33 19.63
N ARG A 98 -13.02 5.79 18.41
CA ARG A 98 -12.75 5.02 17.18
C ARG A 98 -11.26 4.74 17.00
N LEU A 99 -10.40 5.73 17.25
CA LEU A 99 -8.96 5.57 17.15
C LEU A 99 -8.45 4.43 18.04
N LYS A 100 -8.92 4.37 19.29
CA LYS A 100 -8.59 3.28 20.22
C LYS A 100 -9.03 1.91 19.67
N GLN A 101 -10.24 1.83 19.10
CA GLN A 101 -10.75 0.58 18.54
C GLN A 101 -9.95 0.12 17.32
N VAL A 102 -9.59 1.03 16.42
CA VAL A 102 -8.78 0.73 15.24
C VAL A 102 -7.39 0.21 15.63
N HIS A 103 -6.75 0.86 16.61
CA HIS A 103 -5.44 0.44 17.12
C HIS A 103 -5.48 -0.88 17.90
N ALA A 104 -6.55 -1.17 18.63
CA ALA A 104 -6.71 -2.46 19.30
C ALA A 104 -6.83 -3.63 18.29
N ASN A 105 -7.51 -3.40 17.16
CA ASN A 105 -7.67 -4.40 16.11
C ASN A 105 -6.41 -4.58 15.23
N HIS A 106 -5.50 -3.60 15.25
CA HIS A 106 -4.26 -3.63 14.48
C HIS A 106 -3.09 -3.21 15.40
N PRO A 107 -2.63 -4.10 16.31
CA PRO A 107 -1.50 -3.80 17.17
C PRO A 107 -0.26 -3.58 16.31
N VAL A 108 0.21 -2.33 16.22
CA VAL A 108 1.42 -1.98 15.48
C VAL A 108 2.60 -1.99 16.44
N HIS A 109 3.61 -2.81 16.16
CA HIS A 109 4.88 -2.80 16.90
C HIS A 109 5.63 -1.50 16.60
N TYR A 110 6.01 -0.79 17.66
CA TYR A 110 6.73 0.48 17.60
C TYR A 110 8.23 0.19 17.63
N ASP A 111 8.90 0.19 16.48
CA ASP A 111 10.36 0.30 16.47
C ASP A 111 10.75 1.77 16.38
N THR A 112 11.42 2.26 17.42
CA THR A 112 11.73 3.69 17.61
C THR A 112 13.08 4.07 17.00
N SER A 113 13.62 3.25 16.09
CA SER A 113 15.01 3.37 15.65
C SER A 113 15.21 3.08 14.17
N VAL A 114 14.65 3.90 13.28
CA VAL A 114 15.26 4.12 11.96
C VAL A 114 14.99 5.57 11.54
N ASP A 115 16.05 6.36 11.39
CA ASP A 115 16.02 7.63 10.65
C ASP A 115 15.57 7.31 9.23
N ASP A 116 14.37 7.77 8.87
CA ASP A 116 13.71 7.48 7.59
C ASP A 116 14.29 8.39 6.49
N ASP A 117 15.57 8.18 6.18
CA ASP A 117 16.23 8.65 4.96
C ASP A 117 16.60 7.44 4.10
N MET A 118 15.89 7.30 2.98
CA MET A 118 16.08 6.36 1.88
C MET A 118 15.79 4.86 2.12
N ALA A 119 14.89 4.37 1.26
CA ALA A 119 14.51 2.97 0.99
C ALA A 119 13.50 2.30 1.96
N SER A 120 12.26 2.22 1.47
CA SER A 120 11.18 1.31 1.90
C SER A 120 10.59 1.48 3.31
N PRO A 121 9.26 1.66 3.46
CA PRO A 121 8.60 1.26 4.69
C PRO A 121 8.56 -0.28 4.68
N VAL A 122 9.57 -0.90 5.27
CA VAL A 122 9.62 -2.36 5.41
C VAL A 122 8.71 -2.76 6.58
N PHE A 123 7.60 -3.40 6.26
CA PHE A 123 6.81 -4.12 7.26
C PHE A 123 7.43 -5.49 7.48
N HIS A 124 8.31 -5.63 8.48
CA HIS A 124 8.73 -6.94 8.94
C HIS A 124 7.70 -7.47 9.94
N SER A 125 6.99 -8.53 9.57
CA SER A 125 6.33 -9.42 10.54
C SER A 125 7.38 -10.41 11.04
N THR A 126 7.86 -10.23 12.27
CA THR A 126 8.61 -11.27 12.99
C THR A 126 7.70 -11.89 14.04
N SER A 127 7.11 -13.04 13.68
CA SER A 127 6.60 -14.02 14.63
C SER A 127 7.79 -14.71 15.28
N MET A 128 7.90 -14.71 16.60
CA MET A 128 8.56 -15.77 17.37
C MET A 128 7.86 -15.92 18.72
N CYS A 129 7.23 -17.09 18.94
CA CYS A 129 6.82 -17.56 20.25
C CYS A 129 8.08 -17.89 21.09
N GLY A 130 8.07 -17.49 22.36
CA GLY A 130 9.22 -17.63 23.25
C GLY A 130 9.34 -18.99 23.94
N ASP A 131 10.42 -19.15 24.70
CA ASP A 131 10.34 -19.62 26.08
C ASP A 131 11.59 -19.28 26.91
N HIS A 132 11.44 -19.41 28.23
CA HIS A 132 12.21 -18.83 29.33
C HIS A 132 13.61 -19.41 29.67
N ARG A 133 14.50 -18.49 30.09
CA ARG A 133 15.46 -18.47 31.23
C ARG A 133 16.58 -19.53 31.44
N PHE A 134 17.78 -18.93 31.61
CA PHE A 134 18.89 -19.20 32.56
C PHE A 134 20.05 -20.15 32.18
N GLY A 135 21.29 -19.65 32.33
CA GLY A 135 22.47 -20.44 32.72
C GLY A 135 23.67 -20.38 31.79
N ASP A 136 24.81 -19.89 32.30
CA ASP A 136 26.14 -19.80 31.68
C ASP A 136 26.70 -21.13 31.13
N LEU A 137 27.51 -21.08 30.06
CA LEU A 137 28.96 -21.38 30.06
C LEU A 137 29.51 -21.47 28.61
N GLU A 138 30.74 -21.01 28.42
CA GLU A 138 31.55 -21.15 27.20
C GLU A 138 31.90 -22.61 26.86
N MET A 139 32.24 -22.84 25.58
CA MET A 139 33.40 -23.62 25.09
C MET A 139 33.10 -24.73 24.04
N VAL A 140 33.55 -24.46 22.81
CA VAL A 140 34.30 -25.31 21.83
C VAL A 140 33.78 -26.70 21.39
N SER A 141 33.70 -26.86 20.06
CA SER A 141 34.18 -27.99 19.22
C SER A 141 33.17 -28.87 18.45
N SER A 142 33.52 -29.05 17.16
CA SER A 142 33.51 -30.30 16.35
C SER A 142 32.21 -30.97 15.89
N GLN A 143 32.02 -30.88 14.55
CA GLN A 143 31.50 -31.86 13.58
C GLN A 143 30.85 -33.17 14.08
N SER A 144 29.63 -33.46 13.62
CA SER A 144 29.30 -34.64 12.80
C SER A 144 27.87 -34.61 12.25
N SER A 145 27.76 -35.09 11.02
CA SER A 145 26.62 -35.55 10.20
C SER A 145 25.28 -35.84 10.88
N GLU A 146 24.17 -35.42 10.23
CA GLU A 146 23.17 -36.32 9.62
C GLU A 146 22.06 -35.52 8.89
N GLU A 147 21.69 -36.01 7.71
CA GLU A 147 20.68 -35.46 6.80
C GLU A 147 19.27 -35.58 7.39
N SER A 148 18.49 -34.50 7.30
CA SER A 148 17.03 -34.55 7.36
C SER A 148 16.49 -33.50 6.39
N GLU A 149 15.98 -33.97 5.25
CA GLU A 149 15.22 -33.17 4.30
C GLU A 149 13.96 -32.62 5.00
N LYS A 150 13.96 -31.32 5.32
CA LYS A 150 12.74 -30.57 5.60
C LYS A 150 12.32 -29.88 4.30
N GLU A 151 11.13 -30.26 3.82
CA GLU A 151 10.41 -29.62 2.73
C GLU A 151 10.51 -28.09 2.85
N LYS A 152 11.11 -27.46 1.84
CA LYS A 152 11.15 -26.00 1.74
C LYS A 152 9.72 -25.52 1.45
N SER A 153 9.14 -24.81 2.41
CA SER A 153 8.01 -23.90 2.17
C SER A 153 8.28 -23.08 0.89
N PRO A 154 7.26 -22.79 0.05
CA PRO A 154 7.47 -22.01 -1.16
C PRO A 154 8.13 -20.66 -0.82
N LEU A 155 9.35 -20.44 -1.30
CA LEU A 155 10.08 -19.19 -1.09
C LEU A 155 9.40 -18.08 -1.92
N LEU A 156 8.69 -17.18 -1.24
CA LEU A 156 8.09 -15.99 -1.85
C LEU A 156 9.17 -15.06 -2.39
N HIS A 157 8.93 -14.42 -3.54
CA HIS A 157 9.91 -13.48 -4.12
C HIS A 157 9.86 -12.13 -3.38
N PRO A 158 10.95 -11.69 -2.71
CA PRO A 158 10.91 -10.55 -1.79
C PRO A 158 10.95 -9.18 -2.48
N ASP A 159 11.38 -9.13 -3.74
CA ASP A 159 11.62 -7.88 -4.49
C ASP A 159 10.80 -7.79 -5.79
N ALA A 160 10.70 -6.59 -6.37
CA ALA A 160 10.09 -6.40 -7.69
C ALA A 160 10.98 -7.01 -8.79
N LEU A 161 10.37 -7.68 -9.78
CA LEU A 161 11.14 -8.41 -10.79
C LEU A 161 12.02 -7.51 -11.67
N VAL A 162 11.63 -6.26 -11.93
CA VAL A 162 12.46 -5.37 -12.75
C VAL A 162 13.81 -5.07 -12.10
N THR A 163 13.89 -5.05 -10.76
CA THR A 163 15.14 -4.82 -10.01
C THR A 163 16.10 -5.99 -10.16
N ALA A 164 15.58 -7.22 -10.29
CA ALA A 164 16.37 -8.44 -10.44
C ALA A 164 16.83 -8.69 -11.89
N PHE A 165 16.11 -8.13 -12.89
CA PHE A 165 16.26 -8.50 -14.31
C PHE A 165 16.60 -7.31 -15.23
N GLN A 166 17.25 -6.25 -14.74
CA GLN A 166 17.68 -5.13 -15.59
C GLN A 166 18.62 -5.62 -16.71
N GLN A 167 18.11 -5.65 -17.94
CA GLN A 167 18.94 -5.80 -19.13
C GLN A 167 19.45 -4.44 -19.59
N SER A 168 20.75 -4.38 -19.84
CA SER A 168 21.46 -3.35 -20.61
C SER A 168 20.97 -3.35 -22.06
N GLY A 169 19.77 -2.81 -22.30
CA GLY A 169 19.16 -2.67 -23.61
C GLY A 169 19.59 -1.36 -24.29
N SER A 170 20.18 -1.47 -25.47
CA SER A 170 20.68 -0.39 -26.32
C SER A 170 19.59 0.54 -26.86
N GLN A 171 19.16 1.51 -26.05
CA GLN A 171 18.57 2.77 -26.50
C GLN A 171 19.54 3.90 -26.11
N SER A 172 19.56 5.03 -26.84
CA SER A 172 20.49 6.13 -26.56
C SER A 172 20.34 6.60 -25.09
N PRO A 173 21.30 6.28 -24.20
CA PRO A 173 21.06 6.34 -22.75
C PRO A 173 20.74 7.75 -22.28
N ASP A 174 21.39 8.76 -22.88
CA ASP A 174 21.33 10.14 -22.42
C ASP A 174 19.94 10.78 -22.51
N SER A 175 19.14 10.43 -23.53
CA SER A 175 17.82 11.07 -23.75
C SER A 175 16.70 10.47 -22.89
N GLN A 176 16.79 9.16 -22.58
CA GLN A 176 15.81 8.48 -21.74
C GLN A 176 16.09 8.71 -20.25
N MET A 177 17.37 8.68 -19.86
CA MET A 177 17.77 9.00 -18.49
C MET A 177 17.43 10.45 -18.12
N SER A 178 17.58 11.41 -19.03
CA SER A 178 17.17 12.80 -18.78
C SER A 178 15.67 12.97 -18.60
N ARG A 179 14.83 12.28 -19.41
CA ARG A 179 13.37 12.32 -19.22
C ARG A 179 12.93 11.69 -17.90
N GLU A 180 13.54 10.58 -17.51
CA GLU A 180 13.21 9.90 -16.26
C GLU A 180 13.64 10.74 -15.04
N GLN A 181 14.82 11.36 -15.11
CA GLN A 181 15.29 12.28 -14.07
C GLN A 181 14.38 13.49 -13.89
N ILE A 182 13.85 14.04 -15.00
CA ILE A 182 12.85 15.12 -14.95
C ILE A 182 11.59 14.66 -14.20
N LYS A 183 11.07 13.46 -14.50
CA LYS A 183 9.90 12.94 -13.77
C LYS A 183 10.21 12.77 -12.28
N ILE A 184 11.36 12.20 -11.93
CA ILE A 184 11.77 12.00 -10.53
C ILE A 184 11.81 13.35 -9.79
N SER A 185 12.41 14.39 -10.41
CA SER A 185 12.45 15.73 -9.83
C SER A 185 11.05 16.28 -9.57
N LEU A 186 10.17 16.24 -10.57
CA LEU A 186 8.79 16.75 -10.45
C LEU A 186 7.99 16.03 -9.35
N TRP A 187 8.19 14.72 -9.19
CA TRP A 187 7.56 13.94 -8.13
C TRP A 187 8.15 14.24 -6.75
N ASN A 188 9.46 14.46 -6.64
CA ASN A 188 10.08 14.87 -5.37
C ASN A 188 9.59 16.24 -4.91
N ASP A 189 9.51 17.22 -5.83
CA ASP A 189 8.94 18.54 -5.54
C ASP A 189 7.50 18.43 -5.04
N HIS A 190 6.72 17.54 -5.67
CA HIS A 190 5.36 17.25 -5.21
C HIS A 190 5.33 16.63 -3.81
N PHE A 191 6.21 15.68 -3.50
CA PHE A 191 6.23 15.05 -2.18
C PHE A 191 6.61 16.00 -1.06
N VAL A 192 7.53 16.94 -1.31
CA VAL A 192 7.91 17.97 -0.35
C VAL A 192 6.71 18.86 0.02
N GLU A 193 5.89 19.20 -0.97
CA GLU A 193 4.78 20.14 -0.81
C GLU A 193 3.47 19.48 -0.34
N TYR A 194 3.16 18.28 -0.83
CA TYR A 194 1.87 17.61 -0.65
C TYR A 194 1.95 16.33 0.20
N GLY A 195 3.14 15.88 0.57
CA GLY A 195 3.38 14.63 1.31
C GLY A 195 3.52 13.40 0.42
N ARG A 196 4.00 12.30 1.02
CA ARG A 196 4.39 11.06 0.30
C ARG A 196 3.58 9.82 0.68
N THR A 197 2.69 9.94 1.66
CA THR A 197 1.94 8.82 2.24
C THR A 197 0.50 8.80 1.74
N VAL A 198 -0.31 7.89 2.26
CA VAL A 198 -1.74 7.79 1.92
C VAL A 198 -2.50 9.07 2.28
N CYS A 199 -1.97 9.79 3.27
CA CYS A 199 -2.45 11.06 3.77
C CYS A 199 -2.00 12.28 2.94
N MET A 200 -1.36 12.07 1.77
CA MET A 200 -0.96 13.18 0.90
C MET A 200 -2.16 14.03 0.45
N PHE A 201 -1.91 15.32 0.27
CA PHE A 201 -2.89 16.23 -0.32
C PHE A 201 -3.12 15.87 -1.79
N ARG A 202 -4.35 15.50 -2.14
CA ARG A 202 -4.75 15.19 -3.51
C ARG A 202 -5.35 16.42 -4.17
N THR A 203 -4.69 16.93 -5.21
CA THR A 203 -5.06 18.14 -5.94
C THR A 203 -5.06 17.89 -7.45
N GLU A 204 -5.50 18.85 -8.26
CA GLU A 204 -5.39 18.72 -9.73
C GLU A 204 -3.93 18.57 -10.21
N LYS A 205 -2.95 19.08 -9.45
CA LYS A 205 -1.52 18.96 -9.75
C LYS A 205 -1.07 17.50 -9.80
N ILE A 206 -1.55 16.64 -8.89
CA ILE A 206 -1.18 15.22 -8.89
C ILE A 206 -1.77 14.48 -10.09
N ARG A 207 -2.99 14.84 -10.54
CA ARG A 207 -3.59 14.26 -11.75
C ARG A 207 -2.75 14.57 -12.98
N LYS A 208 -2.26 15.82 -13.10
CA LYS A 208 -1.34 16.22 -14.17
C LYS A 208 0.00 15.47 -14.08
N LEU A 209 0.57 15.30 -12.89
CA LEU A 209 1.81 14.53 -12.70
C LEU A 209 1.64 13.06 -13.12
N VAL A 210 0.54 12.41 -12.74
CA VAL A 210 0.23 11.05 -13.17
C VAL A 210 0.07 10.98 -14.70
N ALA A 211 -0.60 11.96 -15.32
CA ALA A 211 -0.77 12.03 -16.78
C ALA A 211 0.55 12.24 -17.54
N MET A 212 1.52 12.94 -16.95
CA MET A 212 2.89 13.06 -17.49
C MET A 212 3.73 11.80 -17.31
N GLY A 213 3.24 10.85 -16.51
CA GLY A 213 3.86 9.56 -16.25
C GLY A 213 4.49 9.46 -14.86
N ILE A 214 4.30 8.31 -14.23
CA ILE A 214 4.95 7.96 -12.97
C ILE A 214 6.37 7.42 -13.26
N PRO A 215 7.41 7.91 -12.56
CA PRO A 215 8.75 7.34 -12.60
C PRO A 215 8.72 5.84 -12.34
N GLU A 216 9.52 5.10 -13.07
CA GLU A 216 9.60 3.65 -12.99
C GLU A 216 9.84 3.16 -11.56
N SER A 217 10.81 3.75 -10.88
CA SER A 217 11.16 3.44 -9.49
C SER A 217 10.04 3.75 -8.48
N LEU A 218 9.04 4.54 -8.86
CA LEU A 218 7.92 4.90 -7.99
C LEU A 218 6.62 4.15 -8.33
N ARG A 219 6.55 3.39 -9.42
CA ARG A 219 5.31 2.75 -9.91
C ARG A 219 4.68 1.85 -8.87
N GLY A 220 5.37 0.82 -8.38
CA GLY A 220 4.81 -0.13 -7.42
C GLY A 220 4.23 0.55 -6.18
N ARG A 221 5.04 1.43 -5.56
CA ARG A 221 4.62 2.19 -4.38
C ARG A 221 3.41 3.09 -4.64
N LEU A 222 3.41 3.86 -5.73
CA LEU A 222 2.30 4.77 -6.02
C LEU A 222 1.05 4.04 -6.48
N TRP A 223 1.18 2.90 -7.16
CA TRP A 223 0.05 2.05 -7.51
C TRP A 223 -0.61 1.48 -6.26
N LEU A 224 0.16 0.97 -5.29
CA LEU A 224 -0.38 0.51 -4.00
C LEU A 224 -1.11 1.63 -3.27
N LEU A 225 -0.55 2.83 -3.33
CA LEU A 225 -1.07 3.99 -2.63
C LEU A 225 -2.37 4.53 -3.24
N PHE A 226 -2.42 4.67 -4.56
CA PHE A 226 -3.58 5.22 -5.26
C PHE A 226 -4.73 4.23 -5.41
N SER A 227 -4.42 2.92 -5.49
CA SER A 227 -5.43 1.88 -5.46
C SER A 227 -6.00 1.64 -4.05
N ASP A 228 -5.31 2.11 -2.99
CA ASP A 228 -5.56 1.77 -1.59
C ASP A 228 -5.30 0.29 -1.26
N ALA A 229 -4.58 -0.45 -2.12
CA ALA A 229 -4.17 -1.83 -1.87
C ALA A 229 -3.21 -1.95 -0.67
N VAL A 230 -2.46 -0.89 -0.36
CA VAL A 230 -1.68 -0.79 0.90
C VAL A 230 -2.57 -0.95 2.14
N THR A 231 -3.86 -0.62 2.03
CA THR A 231 -4.79 -0.82 3.14
C THR A 231 -5.12 -2.27 3.35
N ASP A 232 -5.45 -2.98 2.27
CA ASP A 232 -5.77 -4.40 2.34
C ASP A 232 -4.56 -5.24 2.80
N LEU A 233 -3.37 -4.94 2.27
CA LEU A 233 -2.12 -5.61 2.66
C LEU A 233 -1.89 -5.54 4.18
N ALA A 234 -1.94 -4.33 4.76
CA ALA A 234 -1.66 -4.16 6.18
C ALA A 234 -2.76 -4.70 7.10
N SER A 235 -3.99 -4.84 6.62
CA SER A 235 -5.11 -5.40 7.39
C SER A 235 -5.20 -6.93 7.33
N HIS A 236 -4.40 -7.59 6.50
CA HIS A 236 -4.44 -9.05 6.31
C HIS A 236 -3.04 -9.68 6.37
N PRO A 237 -2.30 -9.54 7.48
CA PRO A 237 -0.96 -10.12 7.61
C PRO A 237 -0.99 -11.64 7.45
N GLY A 238 -0.10 -12.17 6.60
CA GLY A 238 0.01 -13.61 6.32
C GLY A 238 -1.08 -14.19 5.41
N TYR A 239 -2.07 -13.39 5.00
CA TYR A 239 -3.20 -13.87 4.21
C TYR A 239 -2.79 -14.43 2.84
N TYR A 240 -1.92 -13.72 2.11
CA TYR A 240 -1.44 -14.19 0.81
C TYR A 240 -0.65 -15.50 0.95
N GLY A 241 0.25 -15.59 1.93
CA GLY A 241 1.03 -16.81 2.20
C GLY A 241 0.13 -18.03 2.43
N ASN A 242 -0.85 -17.91 3.33
CA ASN A 242 -1.81 -18.98 3.59
C ASN A 242 -2.62 -19.35 2.34
N LEU A 243 -3.03 -18.37 1.54
CA LEU A 243 -3.79 -18.59 0.32
C LEU A 243 -2.97 -19.30 -0.77
N VAL A 244 -1.67 -19.00 -0.86
CA VAL A 244 -0.73 -19.72 -1.73
C VAL A 244 -0.62 -21.18 -1.29
N GLU A 245 -0.45 -21.44 0.01
CA GLU A 245 -0.39 -22.81 0.54
C GLU A 245 -1.69 -23.59 0.30
N GLU A 246 -2.84 -22.97 0.57
CA GLU A 246 -4.15 -23.58 0.36
C GLU A 246 -4.42 -23.87 -1.11
N SER A 247 -3.91 -23.04 -2.03
CA SER A 247 -4.15 -23.20 -3.46
C SER A 247 -3.11 -24.10 -4.17
N LEU A 248 -2.02 -24.44 -3.49
CA LEU A 248 -0.95 -25.27 -4.02
C LEU A 248 -1.46 -26.68 -4.36
N GLY A 249 -1.09 -27.19 -5.54
CA GLY A 249 -1.40 -28.56 -5.96
C GLY A 249 -2.87 -28.83 -6.30
N LYS A 250 -3.75 -27.83 -6.24
CA LYS A 250 -5.14 -27.98 -6.69
C LYS A 250 -5.18 -27.94 -8.22
N CYS A 251 -5.58 -29.05 -8.84
CA CYS A 251 -5.83 -29.10 -10.28
C CYS A 251 -7.31 -28.85 -10.57
N CYS A 252 -7.60 -27.77 -11.30
CA CYS A 252 -8.92 -27.51 -11.86
C CYS A 252 -8.79 -26.82 -13.23
N LEU A 253 -9.92 -26.66 -13.94
CA LEU A 253 -9.94 -25.97 -15.25
C LEU A 253 -9.28 -24.59 -15.20
N VAL A 254 -9.44 -23.87 -14.08
CA VAL A 254 -8.85 -22.54 -13.90
C VAL A 254 -7.33 -22.60 -13.81
N THR A 255 -6.76 -23.57 -13.09
CA THR A 255 -5.29 -23.70 -13.00
C THR A 255 -4.69 -24.16 -14.32
N GLU A 256 -5.38 -25.01 -15.08
CA GLU A 256 -4.96 -25.40 -16.43
C GLU A 256 -4.97 -24.22 -17.41
N GLU A 257 -5.99 -23.36 -17.33
CA GLU A 257 -6.05 -22.10 -18.10
C GLU A 257 -4.89 -21.17 -17.74
N ILE A 258 -4.57 -21.04 -16.44
CA ILE A 258 -3.43 -20.27 -15.96
C ILE A 258 -2.13 -20.83 -16.53
N GLU A 259 -1.85 -22.13 -16.38
CA GLU A 259 -0.59 -22.76 -16.84
C GLU A 259 -0.32 -22.55 -18.33
N ARG A 260 -1.36 -22.69 -19.16
CA ARG A 260 -1.27 -22.43 -20.60
C ARG A 260 -0.90 -20.98 -20.91
N ASP A 261 -1.29 -20.06 -20.04
CA ASP A 261 -1.14 -18.63 -20.24
C ASP A 261 0.18 -18.07 -19.71
N LEU A 262 0.83 -18.75 -18.75
CA LEU A 262 2.08 -18.30 -18.13
C LEU A 262 3.18 -18.00 -19.16
N HIS A 263 3.46 -18.95 -20.06
CA HIS A 263 4.57 -18.86 -21.01
C HIS A 263 4.33 -17.88 -22.17
N ARG A 264 3.08 -17.45 -22.38
CA ARG A 264 2.73 -16.42 -23.38
C ARG A 264 2.60 -15.02 -22.76
N SER A 265 2.90 -14.88 -21.46
CA SER A 265 2.77 -13.61 -20.73
C SER A 265 4.07 -12.81 -20.79
N LEU A 266 4.10 -11.73 -21.59
CA LEU A 266 5.31 -10.93 -21.84
C LEU A 266 6.52 -11.81 -22.23
N PRO A 267 6.41 -12.63 -23.30
CA PRO A 267 7.41 -13.65 -23.63
C PRO A 267 8.81 -13.10 -23.92
N GLU A 268 8.89 -11.83 -24.32
CA GLU A 268 10.15 -11.13 -24.59
C GLU A 268 10.81 -10.54 -23.33
N HIS A 269 10.11 -10.50 -22.19
CA HIS A 269 10.65 -9.89 -20.98
C HIS A 269 11.45 -10.92 -20.16
N PRO A 270 12.71 -10.63 -19.76
CA PRO A 270 13.60 -11.61 -19.15
C PRO A 270 13.06 -12.24 -17.86
N ALA A 271 12.33 -11.45 -17.07
CA ALA A 271 11.68 -11.93 -15.85
C ALA A 271 10.71 -13.10 -16.09
N PHE A 272 10.08 -13.19 -17.26
CA PHE A 272 9.13 -14.27 -17.62
C PHE A 272 9.73 -15.31 -18.56
N GLN A 273 11.06 -15.25 -18.80
CA GLN A 273 11.83 -16.33 -19.42
C GLN A 273 12.53 -17.20 -18.37
N ASN A 274 12.37 -16.89 -17.08
CA ASN A 274 12.97 -17.59 -15.96
C ASN A 274 11.90 -18.17 -15.03
N GLU A 275 12.19 -19.34 -14.43
CA GLU A 275 11.24 -20.05 -13.56
C GLU A 275 10.80 -19.21 -12.36
N THR A 276 11.66 -18.32 -11.85
CA THR A 276 11.32 -17.44 -10.72
C THR A 276 10.11 -16.56 -11.02
N GLY A 277 10.09 -15.87 -12.18
CA GLY A 277 8.98 -14.98 -12.52
C GLY A 277 7.74 -15.73 -12.98
N ILE A 278 7.91 -16.86 -13.68
CA ILE A 278 6.81 -17.76 -14.04
C ILE A 278 6.14 -18.34 -12.78
N ALA A 279 6.93 -18.78 -11.80
CA ALA A 279 6.41 -19.29 -10.54
C ALA A 279 5.72 -18.21 -9.70
N ALA A 280 6.23 -16.98 -9.67
CA ALA A 280 5.56 -15.86 -9.02
C ALA A 280 4.22 -15.54 -9.69
N LEU A 281 4.18 -15.48 -11.03
CA LEU A 281 2.95 -15.26 -11.80
C LEU A 281 1.91 -16.36 -11.53
N ARG A 282 2.34 -17.61 -11.52
CA ARG A 282 1.52 -18.78 -11.17
C ARG A 282 0.90 -18.64 -9.79
N ARG A 283 1.71 -18.34 -8.77
CA ARG A 283 1.24 -18.20 -7.38
C ARG A 283 0.21 -17.08 -7.24
N VAL A 284 0.49 -15.89 -7.78
CA VAL A 284 -0.43 -14.75 -7.67
C VAL A 284 -1.77 -15.03 -8.35
N LEU A 285 -1.76 -15.53 -9.59
CA LEU A 285 -2.99 -15.82 -10.34
C LEU A 285 -3.81 -16.94 -9.69
N THR A 286 -3.14 -18.00 -9.24
CA THR A 286 -3.80 -19.14 -8.60
C THR A 286 -4.39 -18.76 -7.25
N ALA A 287 -3.65 -18.00 -6.44
CA ALA A 287 -4.12 -17.45 -5.17
C ALA A 287 -5.35 -16.54 -5.40
N TYR A 288 -5.29 -15.63 -6.38
CA TYR A 288 -6.43 -14.76 -6.69
C TYR A 288 -7.68 -15.54 -7.12
N ALA A 289 -7.52 -16.50 -8.02
CA ALA A 289 -8.61 -17.37 -8.46
C ALA A 289 -9.22 -18.17 -7.30
N HIS A 290 -8.39 -18.59 -6.34
CA HIS A 290 -8.87 -19.28 -5.15
C HIS A 290 -9.64 -18.35 -4.20
N ARG A 291 -9.14 -17.13 -3.98
CA ARG A 291 -9.79 -16.12 -3.13
C ARG A 291 -11.16 -15.71 -3.65
N ASN A 292 -11.30 -15.55 -4.96
CA ASN A 292 -12.56 -15.13 -5.55
C ASN A 292 -13.00 -16.08 -6.67
N PRO A 293 -13.58 -17.25 -6.32
CA PRO A 293 -14.01 -18.24 -7.30
C PRO A 293 -15.13 -17.76 -8.22
N LYS A 294 -15.84 -16.69 -7.85
CA LYS A 294 -16.90 -16.10 -8.69
C LYS A 294 -16.31 -15.43 -9.93
N ILE A 295 -15.15 -14.80 -9.78
CA ILE A 295 -14.39 -14.24 -10.91
C ILE A 295 -13.47 -15.32 -11.49
N GLY A 296 -12.77 -16.04 -10.61
CA GLY A 296 -11.76 -17.03 -10.97
C GLY A 296 -10.60 -16.37 -11.71
N TYR A 297 -10.28 -16.90 -12.87
CA TYR A 297 -9.27 -16.38 -13.79
C TYR A 297 -9.92 -15.90 -15.09
N CYS A 298 -9.40 -14.80 -15.64
CA CYS A 298 -9.71 -14.30 -16.98
C CYS A 298 -8.40 -14.09 -17.73
N GLN A 299 -8.38 -14.39 -19.03
CA GLN A 299 -7.16 -14.32 -19.87
C GLN A 299 -6.49 -12.95 -19.85
N SER A 300 -7.14 -11.84 -19.52
CA SER A 300 -6.44 -10.55 -19.39
C SER A 300 -5.58 -10.43 -18.11
N MET A 301 -5.81 -11.29 -17.11
CA MET A 301 -5.18 -11.19 -15.80
C MET A 301 -3.71 -11.58 -15.81
N ASN A 302 -3.28 -12.50 -16.69
CA ASN A 302 -1.86 -12.87 -16.78
C ASN A 302 -0.99 -11.69 -17.20
N ILE A 303 -1.37 -10.94 -18.24
CA ILE A 303 -0.63 -9.78 -18.72
C ILE A 303 -0.64 -8.68 -17.66
N LEU A 304 -1.80 -8.43 -17.05
CA LEU A 304 -1.91 -7.47 -15.95
C LEU A 304 -0.98 -7.84 -14.80
N THR A 305 -1.06 -9.07 -14.31
CA THR A 305 -0.27 -9.56 -13.17
C THR A 305 1.22 -9.58 -13.48
N SER A 306 1.60 -9.95 -14.70
CA SER A 306 2.99 -9.85 -15.16
C SER A 306 3.52 -8.43 -15.03
N VAL A 307 2.77 -7.41 -15.48
CA VAL A 307 3.19 -6.00 -15.35
C VAL A 307 3.26 -5.59 -13.87
N LEU A 308 2.33 -6.02 -13.03
CA LEU A 308 2.35 -5.71 -11.59
C LEU A 308 3.61 -6.30 -10.93
N LEU A 309 3.96 -7.54 -11.23
CA LEU A 309 5.15 -8.22 -10.70
C LEU A 309 6.48 -7.59 -11.15
N LEU A 310 6.50 -6.84 -12.25
CA LEU A 310 7.69 -6.08 -12.63
C LEU A 310 7.99 -4.96 -11.63
N TYR A 311 6.96 -4.33 -11.06
CA TYR A 311 7.12 -3.09 -10.29
C TYR A 311 6.78 -3.21 -8.80
N ALA A 312 6.14 -4.31 -8.40
CA ALA A 312 5.74 -4.57 -7.02
C ALA A 312 6.25 -5.93 -6.55
N LYS A 313 6.37 -6.11 -5.23
CA LYS A 313 6.65 -7.42 -4.63
C LYS A 313 5.52 -8.38 -4.91
N GLU A 314 5.77 -9.68 -4.76
CA GLU A 314 4.78 -10.70 -5.10
C GLU A 314 3.43 -10.53 -4.39
N GLU A 315 3.45 -10.35 -3.05
CA GLU A 315 2.23 -10.12 -2.27
C GLU A 315 1.58 -8.76 -2.58
N GLU A 316 2.38 -7.73 -2.84
CA GLU A 316 1.88 -6.42 -3.26
C GLU A 316 1.16 -6.50 -4.60
N ALA A 317 1.71 -7.24 -5.57
CA ALA A 317 1.11 -7.49 -6.87
C ALA A 317 -0.22 -8.24 -6.74
N PHE A 318 -0.32 -9.18 -5.80
CA PHE A 318 -1.59 -9.83 -5.46
C PHE A 318 -2.64 -8.82 -4.98
N TRP A 319 -2.31 -7.94 -4.04
CA TRP A 319 -3.27 -6.93 -3.54
C TRP A 319 -3.62 -5.88 -4.59
N LEU A 320 -2.68 -5.53 -5.48
CA LEU A 320 -2.96 -4.68 -6.64
C LEU A 320 -3.94 -5.35 -7.60
N LEU A 321 -3.78 -6.65 -7.88
CA LEU A 321 -4.71 -7.41 -8.70
C LEU A 321 -6.11 -7.43 -8.08
N VAL A 322 -6.20 -7.68 -6.77
CA VAL A 322 -7.46 -7.60 -6.01
C VAL A 322 -8.12 -6.23 -6.15
N ALA A 323 -7.36 -5.15 -5.98
CA ALA A 323 -7.90 -3.80 -6.12
C ALA A 323 -8.40 -3.51 -7.55
N VAL A 324 -7.65 -3.92 -8.57
CA VAL A 324 -8.07 -3.71 -9.97
C VAL A 324 -9.36 -4.48 -10.27
N CYS A 325 -9.40 -5.77 -9.95
CA CYS A 325 -10.50 -6.65 -10.34
C CYS A 325 -11.77 -6.46 -9.51
N GLU A 326 -11.66 -6.13 -8.22
CA GLU A 326 -12.82 -6.07 -7.32
C GLU A 326 -13.33 -4.65 -7.04
N ARG A 327 -12.47 -3.63 -7.24
CA ARG A 327 -12.78 -2.24 -6.84
C ARG A 327 -12.77 -1.25 -8.00
N MET A 328 -11.75 -1.32 -8.86
CA MET A 328 -11.57 -0.33 -9.93
C MET A 328 -12.40 -0.68 -11.18
N LEU A 329 -12.44 -1.96 -11.54
CA LEU A 329 -13.15 -2.47 -12.72
C LEU A 329 -14.16 -3.55 -12.32
N PRO A 330 -15.15 -3.23 -11.47
CA PRO A 330 -16.20 -4.18 -11.15
C PRO A 330 -16.91 -4.61 -12.44
N ASP A 331 -17.28 -5.88 -12.52
CA ASP A 331 -18.00 -6.51 -13.63
C ASP A 331 -17.21 -6.75 -14.93
N TYR A 332 -16.10 -6.05 -15.17
CA TYR A 332 -15.27 -6.30 -16.36
C TYR A 332 -14.78 -7.75 -16.44
N PHE A 333 -14.39 -8.32 -15.30
CA PHE A 333 -13.88 -9.70 -15.21
C PHE A 333 -14.97 -10.74 -14.91
N ASN A 334 -16.24 -10.33 -14.78
CA ASN A 334 -17.35 -11.24 -14.46
C ASN A 334 -17.90 -11.94 -15.72
N HIS A 335 -17.59 -11.44 -16.90
CA HIS A 335 -18.06 -11.99 -18.17
C HIS A 335 -16.94 -12.82 -18.82
N ARG A 336 -17.04 -14.15 -18.65
CA ARG A 336 -16.19 -15.15 -19.32
C ARG A 336 -16.63 -15.37 -20.76
#